data_AF-B7FAZ7-F1
#
_entry.id   AF-B7FAZ7-F1
#
_cell.length_a   1.000
_cell.length_b   1.000
_cell.length_c   1.000
_cell.angle_alpha   90.00
_cell.angle_beta   90.00
_cell.angle_gamma   90.00
#
_symmetry.space_group_name_H-M   'P 1'
#
loop_
_entity.id
_entity.type
_entity.pdbx_description
1 polymer ?
#
loop_
_entity_poly.entity_id
_entity_poly.type
_entity_poly.pdbx_seq_one_letter_code
_entity_poly.pdbx_strand_id
1 'polypeptide(L)'
;MNVTLTTTGDTCSPVATHAIGVDAATSVAATLKALSDPLRLRMLSAIASDPRGESCVCDLAELADVSQPTVSHHLKVLKDVDVLVSERRGTWVWYRINPNRRGAVTALLDSFAPATVSEPWSVERTDANTRPDFDARVTHLADELADEIPEIDADVVLTIVRESYTSLARTARVTSALIPLTERFARQRLADLTRDRDASVPQVLFVCVANAGRSQLAAALVNQISGGKVVARSAGSNPADVIHPHVRSLLTDIEGDIAADRYPKPLTDDAVRAADVVVTMGCGDVCPIIPGVRYDDWAVGDPALASREGVEAIRDDIAARVHVLVDDLLL
;
A
#
# COMPACT_ATOMS: atom_id res chain seq x y z
N MET A 1 8.11 -28.38 -56.33
CA MET A 1 7.11 -27.85 -55.38
C MET A 1 7.86 -27.00 -54.37
N ASN A 2 7.98 -25.69 -54.62
CA ASN A 2 8.61 -24.77 -53.67
C ASN A 2 7.50 -24.00 -52.97
N VAL A 3 7.38 -24.21 -51.66
CA VAL A 3 6.48 -23.44 -50.80
C VAL A 3 7.07 -22.04 -50.66
N THR A 4 6.35 -21.05 -51.18
CA THR A 4 6.65 -19.63 -51.00
C THR A 4 6.21 -19.22 -49.60
N LEU A 5 7.17 -19.05 -48.69
CA LEU A 5 6.92 -18.43 -47.39
C LEU A 5 6.52 -16.97 -47.62
N THR A 6 5.27 -16.65 -47.34
CA THR A 6 4.77 -15.27 -47.29
C THR A 6 5.23 -14.68 -45.96
N THR A 7 6.28 -13.86 -45.99
CA THR A 7 6.63 -12.97 -44.88
C THR A 7 5.56 -11.90 -44.76
N THR A 8 4.62 -12.08 -43.83
CA THR A 8 3.82 -10.97 -43.31
C THR A 8 4.78 -10.04 -42.58
N GLY A 9 5.24 -8.99 -43.27
CA GLY A 9 5.93 -7.88 -42.64
C GLY A 9 4.97 -7.21 -41.67
N ASP A 10 5.09 -7.54 -40.39
CA ASP A 10 4.47 -6.80 -39.31
C ASP A 10 5.01 -5.37 -39.37
N THR A 11 4.25 -4.49 -40.00
CA THR A 11 4.62 -3.09 -40.12
C THR A 11 4.31 -2.42 -38.81
N CYS A 12 5.35 -2.10 -38.05
CA CYS A 12 5.28 -1.29 -36.83
C CYS A 12 4.78 0.11 -37.21
N SER A 13 3.46 0.26 -37.30
CA SER A 13 2.79 1.53 -37.60
C SER A 13 2.21 2.07 -36.30
N PRO A 14 2.63 3.26 -35.83
CA PRO A 14 2.14 3.81 -34.57
C PRO A 14 0.64 4.11 -34.70
N VAL A 15 -0.17 3.43 -33.88
CA VAL A 15 -1.60 3.69 -33.83
C VAL A 15 -1.83 4.92 -32.96
N ALA A 16 -2.25 6.02 -33.58
CA ALA A 16 -2.46 7.32 -32.93
C ALA A 16 -3.39 7.28 -31.70
N THR A 17 -4.19 6.22 -31.53
CA THR A 17 -5.07 5.99 -30.37
C THR A 17 -4.34 5.70 -29.07
N HIS A 18 -3.02 5.45 -29.08
CA HIS A 18 -2.23 5.17 -27.88
C HIS A 18 -1.56 6.41 -27.26
N ALA A 19 -1.60 7.56 -27.95
CA ALA A 19 -1.01 8.80 -27.45
C ALA A 19 -2.07 9.68 -26.77
N ILE A 20 -1.66 10.38 -25.70
CA ILE A 20 -2.47 11.46 -25.14
C ILE A 20 -2.63 12.60 -26.17
N GLY A 21 -3.76 13.30 -26.12
CA GLY A 21 -4.00 14.43 -27.01
C GLY A 21 -2.96 15.55 -26.83
N VAL A 22 -2.69 16.29 -27.91
CA VAL A 22 -1.67 17.37 -27.94
C VAL A 22 -1.94 18.41 -26.86
N ASP A 23 -3.19 18.83 -26.68
CA ASP A 23 -3.55 19.82 -25.66
C ASP A 23 -3.31 19.32 -24.23
N ALA A 24 -3.60 18.04 -23.98
CA ALA A 24 -3.32 17.40 -22.69
C ALA A 24 -1.80 17.32 -22.44
N ALA A 25 -1.02 16.92 -23.47
CA ALA A 25 0.42 16.87 -23.39
C ALA A 25 1.04 18.26 -23.11
N THR A 26 0.57 19.31 -23.80
CA THR A 26 1.02 20.69 -23.59
C THR A 26 0.68 21.18 -22.18
N SER A 27 -0.53 20.91 -21.68
CA SER A 27 -0.94 21.30 -20.33
C SER A 27 -0.12 20.59 -19.25
N VAL A 28 0.14 19.28 -19.43
CA VAL A 28 0.96 18.49 -18.50
C VAL A 28 2.40 18.99 -18.52
N ALA A 29 2.97 19.22 -19.70
CA ALA A 29 4.34 19.73 -19.85
C ALA A 29 4.53 21.10 -19.19
N ALA A 30 3.57 22.02 -19.32
CA ALA A 30 3.61 23.32 -18.65
C ALA A 30 3.63 23.18 -17.13
N THR A 31 2.80 22.29 -16.58
CA THR A 31 2.73 22.02 -15.14
C THR A 31 4.03 21.38 -14.64
N LEU A 32 4.55 20.36 -15.34
CA LEU A 32 5.80 19.71 -15.00
C LEU A 32 6.99 20.68 -15.05
N LYS A 33 7.03 21.58 -16.03
CA LYS A 33 8.05 22.64 -16.11
C LYS A 33 7.97 23.62 -14.93
N ALA A 34 6.75 23.88 -14.44
CA ALA A 34 6.55 24.68 -13.24
C ALA A 34 6.92 23.93 -11.95
N LEU A 35 6.98 22.60 -11.97
CA LEU A 35 7.37 21.78 -10.82
C LEU A 35 8.84 21.38 -10.85
N SER A 36 9.49 21.33 -12.01
CA SER A 36 10.86 20.84 -12.22
C SER A 36 11.94 21.83 -11.76
N ASP A 37 11.86 22.26 -10.51
CA ASP A 37 12.84 23.12 -9.84
C ASP A 37 12.95 22.68 -8.38
N PRO A 38 14.17 22.47 -7.86
CA PRO A 38 14.37 21.91 -6.52
C PRO A 38 13.73 22.75 -5.41
N LEU A 39 13.77 24.08 -5.53
CA LEU A 39 13.23 24.98 -4.52
C LEU A 39 11.70 24.91 -4.48
N ARG A 40 11.03 24.87 -5.64
CA ARG A 40 9.58 24.66 -5.75
C ARG A 40 9.14 23.31 -5.18
N LEU A 41 9.86 22.23 -5.46
CA LEU A 41 9.56 20.91 -4.89
C LEU A 41 9.71 20.89 -3.37
N ARG A 42 10.76 21.54 -2.83
CA ARG A 42 10.94 21.68 -1.38
C ARG A 42 9.81 22.47 -0.73
N MET A 43 9.41 23.61 -1.30
CA MET A 43 8.28 24.40 -0.77
C MET A 43 6.95 23.64 -0.87
N LEU A 44 6.72 22.92 -1.97
CA LEU A 44 5.50 22.13 -2.15
C LEU A 44 5.43 20.98 -1.13
N SER A 45 6.55 20.29 -0.89
CA SER A 45 6.68 19.25 0.14
C SER A 45 6.46 19.82 1.55
N ALA A 46 6.98 21.02 1.83
CA ALA A 46 6.76 21.70 3.10
C ALA A 46 5.30 22.06 3.33
N ILE A 47 4.61 22.63 2.34
CA ILE A 47 3.17 22.95 2.43
C ILE A 47 2.33 21.67 2.57
N ALA A 48 2.69 20.59 1.86
CA ALA A 48 1.98 19.31 1.93
C ALA A 48 2.12 18.65 3.32
N SER A 49 3.28 18.80 3.95
CA SER A 49 3.61 18.19 5.24
C SER A 49 3.22 19.04 6.45
N ASP A 50 2.87 20.33 6.25
CA ASP A 50 2.42 21.21 7.33
C ASP A 50 1.04 20.74 7.83
N PRO A 51 0.86 20.49 9.14
CA PRO A 51 -0.43 20.05 9.70
C PRO A 51 -1.60 21.00 9.42
N ARG A 52 -1.32 22.28 9.15
CA ARG A 52 -2.34 23.30 8.79
C ARG A 52 -2.78 23.18 7.33
N GLY A 53 -2.03 22.45 6.49
CA GLY A 53 -2.25 22.32 5.05
C GLY A 53 -1.98 23.60 4.27
N GLU A 54 -1.28 24.56 4.89
CA GLU A 54 -0.94 25.87 4.35
C GLU A 54 0.32 26.44 5.03
N SER A 55 1.05 27.31 4.35
CA SER A 55 2.25 27.95 4.89
C SER A 55 2.38 29.40 4.42
N CYS A 56 2.99 30.27 5.24
CA CYS A 56 3.26 31.66 4.87
C CYS A 56 4.59 31.80 4.11
N VAL A 57 4.75 32.90 3.38
CA VAL A 57 6.02 33.25 2.70
C VAL A 57 7.18 33.33 3.69
N CYS A 58 6.93 33.79 4.92
CA CYS A 58 7.89 33.87 6.01
C CYS A 58 8.48 32.49 6.37
N ASP A 59 7.62 31.56 6.76
CA ASP A 59 7.96 30.19 7.17
C ASP A 59 8.72 29.47 6.03
N LEU A 60 8.28 29.64 4.78
CA LEU A 60 8.93 29.00 3.63
C LEU A 60 10.30 29.60 3.29
N ALA A 61 10.50 30.90 3.51
CA ALA A 61 11.79 31.55 3.31
C ALA A 61 12.83 31.09 4.34
N GLU A 62 12.40 30.95 5.60
CA GLU A 62 13.23 30.39 6.67
C GLU A 62 13.59 28.93 6.41
N LEU A 63 12.61 28.09 6.05
CA LEU A 63 12.82 26.66 5.80
C LEU A 63 13.71 26.38 4.58
N ALA A 64 13.62 27.22 3.56
CA ALA A 64 14.37 27.03 2.33
C ALA A 64 15.75 27.69 2.33
N ASP A 65 16.09 28.46 3.37
CA ASP A 65 17.32 29.26 3.49
C ASP A 65 17.53 30.21 2.29
N VAL A 66 16.46 30.90 1.88
CA VAL A 66 16.48 31.84 0.76
C VAL A 66 15.69 33.12 1.08
N SER A 67 15.91 34.17 0.30
CA SER A 67 15.22 35.45 0.50
C SER A 67 13.70 35.36 0.22
N GLN A 68 12.90 36.15 0.93
CA GLN A 68 11.45 36.24 0.69
C GLN A 68 11.05 36.65 -0.74
N PRO A 69 11.78 37.58 -1.43
CA PRO A 69 11.53 37.84 -2.85
C PRO A 69 11.68 36.60 -3.73
N THR A 70 12.69 35.76 -3.45
CA THR A 70 12.92 34.49 -4.16
C THR A 70 11.73 33.55 -3.95
N VAL A 71 11.33 33.29 -2.70
CA VAL A 71 10.17 32.46 -2.37
C VAL A 71 8.90 32.96 -3.07
N SER A 72 8.62 34.26 -2.98
CA SER A 72 7.43 34.87 -3.58
C SER A 72 7.38 34.65 -5.09
N HIS A 73 8.53 34.75 -5.78
CA HIS A 73 8.62 34.46 -7.21
C HIS A 73 8.25 33.01 -7.52
N HIS A 74 8.84 32.04 -6.82
CA HIS A 74 8.57 30.62 -7.05
C HIS A 74 7.12 30.21 -6.72
N LEU A 75 6.56 30.75 -5.64
CA LEU A 75 5.15 30.52 -5.26
C LEU A 75 4.17 31.10 -6.29
N LYS A 76 4.52 32.25 -6.89
CA LYS A 76 3.73 32.81 -7.99
C LYS A 76 3.73 31.88 -9.20
N VAL A 77 4.88 31.31 -9.58
CA VAL A 77 4.94 30.38 -10.71
C VAL A 77 4.08 29.13 -10.48
N LEU A 78 4.06 28.59 -9.25
CA LEU A 78 3.18 27.46 -8.90
C LEU A 78 1.69 27.84 -8.88
N LYS A 79 1.37 29.09 -8.53
CA LYS A 79 0.00 29.62 -8.59
C LYS A 79 -0.47 29.83 -10.04
N ASP A 80 0.41 30.30 -10.92
CA ASP A 80 0.08 30.57 -12.33
C ASP A 80 -0.30 29.29 -13.10
N VAL A 81 0.20 28.12 -12.66
CA VAL A 81 -0.21 26.79 -13.17
C VAL A 81 -1.25 26.08 -12.29
N ASP A 82 -1.89 26.81 -11.37
CA ASP A 82 -2.99 26.33 -10.53
C ASP A 82 -2.62 25.20 -9.53
N VAL A 83 -1.33 25.02 -9.22
CA VAL A 83 -0.87 24.05 -8.21
C VAL A 83 -1.12 24.59 -6.80
N LEU A 84 -0.93 25.89 -6.60
CA LEU A 84 -1.16 26.58 -5.34
C LEU A 84 -2.29 27.61 -5.46
N VAL A 85 -3.00 27.81 -4.36
CA VAL A 85 -3.89 28.97 -4.17
C VAL A 85 -3.41 29.78 -2.97
N SER A 86 -3.66 31.08 -3.01
CA SER A 86 -3.18 32.02 -2.00
C SER A 86 -4.32 32.75 -1.31
N GLU A 87 -4.19 33.00 -0.02
CA GLU A 87 -5.13 33.79 0.77
C GLU A 87 -4.37 34.85 1.58
N ARG A 88 -4.84 36.11 1.54
CA ARG A 88 -4.21 37.19 2.31
C ARG A 88 -4.92 37.33 3.65
N ARG A 89 -4.17 37.18 4.75
CA ARG A 89 -4.66 37.30 6.13
C ARG A 89 -3.83 38.36 6.85
N GLY A 90 -4.36 39.58 6.88
CA GLY A 90 -3.65 40.75 7.40
C GLY A 90 -2.40 41.09 6.58
N THR A 91 -1.25 41.14 7.25
CA THR A 91 0.05 41.43 6.63
C THR A 91 0.60 40.25 5.83
N TRP A 92 0.14 39.03 6.12
CA TRP A 92 0.73 37.79 5.59
C TRP A 92 -0.09 37.20 4.45
N VAL A 93 0.59 36.56 3.50
CA VAL A 93 -0.03 35.78 2.43
C VAL A 93 0.27 34.31 2.68
N TRP A 94 -0.79 33.52 2.77
CA TRP A 94 -0.76 32.09 3.01
C TRP A 94 -0.97 31.35 1.71
N TYR A 95 -0.24 30.26 1.51
CA TYR A 95 -0.33 29.42 0.33
C TYR A 95 -0.74 28.01 0.75
N ARG A 96 -1.67 27.44 -0.01
CA ARG A 96 -2.14 26.05 0.15
C ARG A 96 -2.20 25.37 -1.20
N ILE A 97 -2.07 24.05 -1.19
CA ILE A 97 -2.23 23.23 -2.40
C ILE A 97 -3.68 23.35 -2.87
N ASN A 98 -3.87 23.60 -4.17
CA ASN A 98 -5.19 23.65 -4.77
C ASN A 98 -5.91 22.30 -4.51
N PRO A 99 -7.12 22.31 -3.91
CA PRO A 99 -7.87 21.09 -3.62
C PRO A 99 -8.02 20.14 -4.82
N ASN A 100 -8.23 20.69 -6.02
CA ASN A 100 -8.40 19.91 -7.26
C ASN A 100 -7.10 19.27 -7.75
N ARG A 101 -5.94 19.74 -7.26
CA ARG A 101 -4.61 19.24 -7.61
C ARG A 101 -3.95 18.44 -6.48
N ARG A 102 -4.58 18.37 -5.29
CA ARG A 102 -4.02 17.67 -4.11
C ARG A 102 -3.62 16.22 -4.42
N GLY A 103 -4.51 15.43 -5.02
CA GLY A 103 -4.20 14.03 -5.35
C GLY A 103 -3.01 13.87 -6.28
N ALA A 104 -2.85 14.77 -7.26
CA ALA A 104 -1.71 14.75 -8.18
C ALA A 104 -0.40 15.15 -7.48
N VAL A 105 -0.44 16.13 -6.58
CA VAL A 105 0.73 16.55 -5.78
C VAL A 105 1.13 15.45 -4.80
N THR A 106 0.18 14.80 -4.14
CA THR A 106 0.43 13.65 -3.27
C THR A 106 1.06 12.51 -4.06
N ALA A 107 0.53 12.13 -5.22
CA ALA A 107 1.14 11.12 -6.08
C ALA A 107 2.58 11.47 -6.52
N LEU A 108 2.83 12.75 -6.80
CA LEU A 108 4.18 13.24 -7.14
C LEU A 108 5.15 13.05 -5.97
N LEU A 109 4.77 13.45 -4.76
CA LEU A 109 5.64 13.42 -3.58
C LEU A 109 5.81 12.01 -3.00
N ASP A 110 4.75 11.20 -3.01
CA ASP A 110 4.73 9.91 -2.33
C ASP A 110 5.09 8.74 -3.24
N SER A 111 4.91 8.87 -4.57
CA SER A 111 5.18 7.78 -5.51
C SER A 111 6.30 8.12 -6.51
N PHE A 112 6.26 9.29 -7.14
CA PHE A 112 7.22 9.64 -8.19
C PHE A 112 8.58 10.09 -7.63
N ALA A 113 8.60 10.98 -6.64
CA ALA A 113 9.85 11.50 -6.06
C ALA A 113 10.75 10.38 -5.49
N PRO A 114 10.23 9.39 -4.73
CA PRO A 114 11.05 8.25 -4.28
C PRO A 114 11.63 7.42 -5.43
N ALA A 115 10.86 7.23 -6.52
CA ALA A 115 11.34 6.52 -7.71
C ALA A 115 12.47 7.26 -8.44
N THR A 116 12.51 8.60 -8.38
CA THR A 116 13.58 9.41 -9.00
C THR A 116 14.86 9.49 -8.19
N VAL A 117 14.80 9.27 -6.88
CA VAL A 117 15.96 9.27 -5.96
C VAL A 117 16.51 7.86 -5.74
N SER A 118 15.72 6.83 -6.07
CA SER A 118 16.19 5.45 -6.17
C SER A 118 17.29 5.35 -7.24
N GLU A 119 18.41 4.71 -6.92
CA GLU A 119 19.56 4.61 -7.84
C GLU A 119 19.11 4.14 -9.23
N PRO A 120 19.65 4.71 -10.32
CA PRO A 120 19.30 4.28 -11.66
C PRO A 120 19.61 2.80 -11.83
N TRP A 121 18.75 2.11 -12.57
CA TRP A 121 18.95 0.72 -12.97
C TRP A 121 20.27 0.61 -13.76
N SER A 122 21.36 0.28 -13.07
CA SER A 122 22.64 -0.01 -13.70
C SER A 122 22.59 -1.44 -14.24
N VAL A 123 22.61 -1.57 -15.56
CA VAL A 123 22.95 -2.84 -16.23
C VAL A 123 24.46 -3.03 -16.12
N GLU A 124 24.97 -3.09 -14.89
CA GLU A 124 26.34 -3.49 -14.64
C GLU A 124 26.34 -4.96 -14.31
N ARG A 125 26.75 -5.75 -15.31
CA ARG A 125 27.20 -7.13 -15.19
C ARG A 125 28.36 -7.18 -14.19
N THR A 126 28.02 -7.24 -12.92
CA THR A 126 28.95 -7.35 -11.79
C THR A 126 28.78 -8.72 -11.16
N ASP A 127 29.86 -9.48 -11.22
CA ASP A 127 30.18 -10.79 -10.65
C ASP A 127 29.04 -11.54 -9.93
N ALA A 128 28.65 -12.66 -10.54
CA ALA A 128 27.63 -13.60 -10.11
C ALA A 128 27.91 -14.36 -8.79
N ASN A 129 28.67 -13.79 -7.86
CA ASN A 129 29.09 -14.52 -6.66
C ASN A 129 28.85 -13.80 -5.32
N THR A 130 28.14 -12.67 -5.28
CA THR A 130 27.75 -12.06 -3.98
C THR A 130 26.47 -11.22 -4.00
N ARG A 131 25.44 -11.63 -4.76
CA ARG A 131 24.05 -11.36 -4.38
C ARG A 131 23.46 -12.70 -3.91
N PRO A 132 22.76 -12.77 -2.76
CA PRO A 132 22.00 -13.96 -2.43
C PRO A 132 21.07 -14.24 -3.61
N ASP A 133 21.17 -15.44 -4.20
CA ASP A 133 20.27 -15.86 -5.25
C ASP A 133 18.87 -16.07 -4.64
N PHE A 134 18.11 -14.98 -4.55
CA PHE A 134 16.76 -15.01 -4.02
C PHE A 134 15.86 -15.91 -4.86
N ASP A 135 16.13 -16.07 -6.18
CA ASP A 135 15.35 -16.96 -7.03
C ASP A 135 15.59 -18.43 -6.67
N ALA A 136 16.85 -18.82 -6.44
CA ALA A 136 17.16 -20.15 -5.91
C ALA A 136 16.56 -20.37 -4.51
N ARG A 137 16.59 -19.36 -3.63
CA ARG A 137 16.00 -19.47 -2.28
C ARG A 137 14.48 -19.56 -2.31
N VAL A 138 13.81 -18.81 -3.18
CA VAL A 138 12.36 -18.84 -3.39
C VAL A 138 11.95 -20.19 -3.99
N THR A 139 12.73 -20.71 -4.95
CA THR A 139 12.50 -22.03 -5.56
C THR A 139 12.68 -23.13 -4.51
N HIS A 140 13.76 -23.08 -3.73
CA HIS A 140 13.98 -24.06 -2.66
C HIS A 140 12.87 -24.04 -1.61
N LEU A 141 12.42 -22.85 -1.19
CA LEU A 141 11.27 -22.71 -0.31
C LEU A 141 10.00 -23.32 -0.92
N ALA A 142 9.78 -23.15 -2.23
CA ALA A 142 8.64 -23.76 -2.89
C ALA A 142 8.72 -25.29 -2.91
N ASP A 143 9.90 -25.85 -3.15
CA ASP A 143 10.12 -27.29 -3.10
C ASP A 143 9.84 -27.84 -1.68
N GLU A 144 10.36 -27.18 -0.64
CA GLU A 144 10.10 -27.54 0.76
C GLU A 144 8.60 -27.51 1.09
N LEU A 145 7.89 -26.46 0.67
CA LEU A 145 6.45 -26.34 0.90
C LEU A 145 5.62 -27.34 0.10
N ALA A 146 6.08 -27.72 -1.10
CA ALA A 146 5.40 -28.72 -1.92
C ALA A 146 5.53 -30.12 -1.32
N ASP A 147 6.69 -30.45 -0.74
CA ASP A 147 6.91 -31.70 -0.01
C ASP A 147 6.03 -31.79 1.26
N GLU A 148 5.76 -30.65 1.92
CA GLU A 148 4.91 -30.60 3.11
C GLU A 148 3.40 -30.70 2.81
N ILE A 149 2.96 -30.30 1.61
CA ILE A 149 1.55 -30.20 1.22
C ILE A 149 1.30 -30.97 -0.09
N PRO A 150 1.38 -32.31 -0.09
CA PRO A 150 1.32 -33.13 -1.30
C PRO A 150 -0.05 -33.10 -2.00
N GLU A 151 -1.09 -32.57 -1.36
CA GLU A 151 -2.40 -32.36 -1.95
C GLU A 151 -2.47 -31.18 -2.94
N ILE A 152 -1.48 -30.27 -2.93
CA ILE A 152 -1.38 -29.15 -3.88
C ILE A 152 -0.29 -29.46 -4.91
N ASP A 153 -0.59 -29.21 -6.19
CA ASP A 153 0.39 -29.38 -7.27
C ASP A 153 1.62 -28.48 -7.05
N ALA A 154 2.82 -29.03 -7.23
CA ALA A 154 4.07 -28.34 -6.98
C ALA A 154 4.23 -27.06 -7.83
N ASP A 155 3.69 -27.03 -9.05
CA ASP A 155 3.72 -25.82 -9.88
C ASP A 155 2.82 -24.72 -9.28
N VAL A 156 1.69 -25.09 -8.67
CA VAL A 156 0.81 -24.15 -7.96
C VAL A 156 1.50 -23.61 -6.70
N VAL A 157 2.17 -24.47 -5.93
CA VAL A 157 2.96 -24.05 -4.76
C VAL A 157 4.04 -23.04 -5.18
N LEU A 158 4.79 -23.36 -6.24
CA LEU A 158 5.82 -22.48 -6.79
C LEU A 158 5.26 -21.12 -7.22
N THR A 159 4.11 -21.11 -7.90
CA THR A 159 3.42 -19.86 -8.28
C THR A 159 3.08 -19.03 -7.06
N ILE A 160 2.47 -19.62 -6.03
CA ILE A 160 2.05 -18.90 -4.82
C ILE A 160 3.26 -18.33 -4.08
N VAL A 161 4.34 -19.10 -3.96
CA VAL A 161 5.57 -18.67 -3.30
C VAL A 161 6.20 -17.50 -4.06
N ARG A 162 6.31 -17.58 -5.40
CA ARG A 162 6.84 -16.50 -6.25
C ARG A 162 5.98 -15.24 -6.23
N GLU A 163 4.66 -15.38 -6.27
CA GLU A 163 3.75 -14.24 -6.18
C GLU A 163 3.81 -13.58 -4.81
N SER A 164 3.84 -14.38 -3.74
CA SER A 164 3.97 -13.90 -2.37
C SER A 164 5.25 -13.11 -2.20
N TYR A 165 6.39 -13.65 -2.66
CA TYR A 165 7.67 -12.95 -2.68
C TYR A 165 7.59 -11.63 -3.44
N THR A 166 7.12 -11.69 -4.70
CA THR A 166 7.05 -10.52 -5.59
C THR A 166 6.18 -9.42 -4.99
N SER A 167 5.07 -9.79 -4.37
CA SER A 167 4.14 -8.84 -3.78
C SER A 167 4.72 -8.13 -2.54
N LEU A 168 5.42 -8.86 -1.67
CA LEU A 168 6.07 -8.31 -0.48
C LEU A 168 7.33 -7.51 -0.85
N ALA A 169 8.07 -7.93 -1.87
CA ALA A 169 9.26 -7.25 -2.34
C ALA A 169 9.00 -5.82 -2.83
N ARG A 170 7.77 -5.51 -3.29
CA ARG A 170 7.38 -4.17 -3.76
C ARG A 170 7.38 -3.11 -2.67
N THR A 171 7.11 -3.49 -1.42
CA THR A 171 6.99 -2.56 -0.29
C THR A 171 8.06 -2.78 0.78
N ALA A 172 8.84 -3.86 0.69
CA ALA A 172 9.87 -4.21 1.66
C ALA A 172 11.04 -3.21 1.67
N ARG A 173 11.32 -2.61 2.83
CA ARG A 173 12.55 -1.81 3.06
C ARG A 173 13.76 -2.65 3.45
N VAL A 174 13.54 -3.86 3.99
CA VAL A 174 14.60 -4.73 4.54
C VAL A 174 14.54 -6.09 3.85
N THR A 175 15.54 -6.39 3.02
CA THR A 175 15.58 -7.62 2.20
C THR A 175 15.90 -8.89 3.00
N SER A 176 16.53 -8.77 4.17
CA SER A 176 16.88 -9.93 5.01
C SER A 176 15.66 -10.66 5.58
N ALA A 177 14.58 -9.94 5.86
CA ALA A 177 13.33 -10.51 6.37
C ALA A 177 12.41 -11.06 5.26
N LEU A 178 12.75 -10.83 3.99
CA LEU A 178 11.83 -11.07 2.88
C LEU A 178 11.51 -12.56 2.68
N ILE A 179 12.49 -13.45 2.80
CA ILE A 179 12.27 -14.90 2.67
C ILE A 179 11.40 -15.46 3.81
N PRO A 180 11.69 -15.18 5.10
CA PRO A 180 10.81 -15.60 6.19
C PRO A 180 9.37 -15.06 6.07
N LEU A 181 9.21 -13.80 5.64
CA LEU A 181 7.88 -13.23 5.42
C LEU A 181 7.16 -13.86 4.22
N THR A 182 7.93 -14.19 3.17
CA THR A 182 7.42 -14.92 2.00
C THR A 182 6.92 -16.30 2.41
N GLU A 183 7.70 -17.06 3.17
CA GLU A 183 7.29 -18.36 3.69
C GLU A 183 6.00 -18.25 4.50
N ARG A 184 5.96 -17.34 5.48
CA ARG A 184 4.75 -17.13 6.30
C ARG A 184 3.53 -16.78 5.45
N PHE A 185 3.71 -15.92 4.45
CA PHE A 185 2.61 -15.52 3.59
C PHE A 185 2.17 -16.64 2.65
N ALA A 186 3.11 -17.37 2.06
CA ALA A 186 2.83 -18.49 1.17
C ALA A 186 2.13 -19.63 1.92
N ARG A 187 2.62 -20.04 3.09
CA ARG A 187 1.96 -21.04 3.96
C ARG A 187 0.51 -20.64 4.27
N GLN A 188 0.30 -19.36 4.59
CA GLN A 188 -1.02 -18.81 4.85
C GLN A 188 -1.92 -18.92 3.60
N ARG A 189 -1.46 -18.49 2.42
CA ARG A 189 -2.23 -18.59 1.16
C ARG A 189 -2.50 -20.04 0.75
N LEU A 190 -1.55 -20.95 0.97
CA LEU A 190 -1.70 -22.38 0.69
C LEU A 190 -2.78 -23.00 1.60
N ALA A 191 -2.77 -22.66 2.89
CA ALA A 191 -3.82 -23.06 3.82
C ALA A 191 -5.20 -22.48 3.47
N ASP A 192 -5.24 -21.30 2.85
CA ASP A 192 -6.47 -20.67 2.37
C ASP A 192 -7.06 -21.40 1.16
N LEU A 193 -6.22 -21.91 0.27
CA LEU A 193 -6.67 -22.67 -0.90
C LEU A 193 -7.30 -24.01 -0.54
N THR A 194 -6.81 -24.68 0.50
CA THR A 194 -7.28 -26.02 0.90
C THR A 194 -8.30 -25.99 2.02
N ARG A 195 -8.71 -24.79 2.49
CA ARG A 195 -9.67 -24.68 3.58
C ARG A 195 -11.04 -25.23 3.18
N ASP A 196 -11.50 -26.23 3.93
CA ASP A 196 -12.90 -26.63 3.98
C ASP A 196 -13.66 -25.73 4.96
N ARG A 197 -14.60 -24.93 4.46
CA ARG A 197 -15.39 -23.99 5.29
C ARG A 197 -16.33 -24.71 6.25
N ASP A 198 -16.84 -25.88 5.89
CA ASP A 198 -17.83 -26.60 6.69
C ASP A 198 -17.19 -27.36 7.86
N ALA A 199 -15.92 -27.73 7.71
CA ALA A 199 -15.16 -28.49 8.73
C ALA A 199 -14.25 -27.62 9.61
N SER A 200 -14.07 -26.34 9.26
CA SER A 200 -13.13 -25.42 9.93
C SER A 200 -13.85 -24.42 10.84
N VAL A 201 -13.13 -23.88 11.83
CA VAL A 201 -13.62 -22.73 12.60
C VAL A 201 -13.88 -21.53 11.69
N PRO A 202 -14.88 -20.67 11.99
CA PRO A 202 -15.18 -19.50 11.19
C PRO A 202 -13.98 -18.59 10.97
N GLN A 203 -13.87 -18.03 9.77
CA GLN A 203 -12.79 -17.14 9.37
C GLN A 203 -13.27 -15.77 8.95
N VAL A 204 -12.60 -14.76 9.50
CA VAL A 204 -12.87 -13.35 9.19
C VAL A 204 -11.65 -12.74 8.51
N LEU A 205 -11.86 -12.08 7.37
CA LEU A 205 -10.82 -11.29 6.69
C LEU A 205 -11.11 -9.80 6.84
N PHE A 206 -10.25 -9.08 7.54
CA PHE A 206 -10.29 -7.61 7.62
C PHE A 206 -9.45 -6.97 6.50
N VAL A 207 -10.04 -6.06 5.74
CA VAL A 207 -9.37 -5.38 4.63
C VAL A 207 -9.38 -3.87 4.86
N CYS A 208 -8.20 -3.24 4.83
CA CYS A 208 -8.10 -1.78 4.78
C CYS A 208 -7.14 -1.36 3.65
N VAL A 209 -6.81 -0.07 3.55
CA VAL A 209 -5.88 0.38 2.49
C VAL A 209 -4.47 -0.17 2.72
N ALA A 210 -3.86 0.18 3.85
CA ALA A 210 -2.42 -0.04 4.07
C ALA A 210 -2.06 -1.34 4.80
N ASN A 211 -3.03 -2.06 5.38
CA ASN A 211 -2.80 -3.19 6.29
C ASN A 211 -1.76 -2.93 7.40
N ALA A 212 -1.70 -1.69 7.87
CA ALA A 212 -0.76 -1.23 8.89
C ALA A 212 -1.47 -0.62 10.13
N GLY A 213 -2.81 -0.68 10.15
CA GLY A 213 -3.65 -0.05 11.17
C GLY A 213 -4.93 -0.83 11.45
N ARG A 214 -6.07 -0.27 11.01
CA ARG A 214 -7.43 -0.80 11.20
C ARG A 214 -7.54 -2.33 11.10
N SER A 215 -7.16 -2.90 9.95
CA SER A 215 -7.32 -4.34 9.72
C SER A 215 -6.39 -5.22 10.56
N GLN A 216 -5.19 -4.74 10.94
CA GLN A 216 -4.31 -5.48 11.85
C GLN A 216 -4.89 -5.50 13.26
N LEU A 217 -5.37 -4.34 13.74
CA LEU A 217 -5.95 -4.20 15.07
C LEU A 217 -7.23 -5.04 15.22
N ALA A 218 -8.12 -4.99 14.24
CA ALA A 218 -9.36 -5.77 14.25
C ALA A 218 -9.08 -7.28 14.24
N ALA A 219 -8.12 -7.74 13.42
CA ALA A 219 -7.74 -9.15 13.40
C ALA A 219 -7.12 -9.61 14.73
N ALA A 220 -6.27 -8.79 15.35
CA ALA A 220 -5.69 -9.10 16.65
C ALA A 220 -6.77 -9.23 17.74
N LEU A 221 -7.74 -8.31 17.76
CA LEU A 221 -8.84 -8.32 18.71
C LEU A 221 -9.74 -9.56 18.55
N VAL A 222 -10.11 -9.94 17.33
CA VAL A 222 -10.89 -11.17 17.12
C VAL A 222 -10.13 -12.40 17.63
N ASN A 223 -8.85 -12.53 17.28
CA ASN A 223 -8.05 -13.69 17.69
C ASN A 223 -7.88 -13.77 19.22
N GLN A 224 -7.75 -12.62 19.89
CA GLN A 224 -7.70 -12.56 21.35
C GLN A 224 -9.05 -12.93 21.98
N ILE A 225 -10.14 -12.31 21.53
CA ILE A 225 -11.48 -12.42 22.13
C ILE A 225 -12.09 -13.81 21.87
N SER A 226 -11.90 -14.36 20.67
CA SER A 226 -12.50 -15.65 20.29
C SER A 226 -11.85 -16.85 20.98
N GLY A 227 -10.63 -16.69 21.51
CA GLY A 227 -9.86 -17.80 22.10
C GLY A 227 -9.61 -18.95 21.11
N GLY A 228 -9.48 -18.65 19.81
CA GLY A 228 -9.27 -19.64 18.75
C GLY A 228 -10.54 -20.26 18.16
N LYS A 229 -11.73 -19.86 18.64
CA LYS A 229 -13.01 -20.29 18.05
C LYS A 229 -13.36 -19.59 16.73
N VAL A 230 -12.69 -18.46 16.46
CA VAL A 230 -12.75 -17.72 15.19
C VAL A 230 -11.33 -17.33 14.83
N VAL A 231 -10.94 -17.53 13.57
CA VAL A 231 -9.61 -17.14 13.07
C VAL A 231 -9.75 -15.87 12.23
N ALA A 232 -9.06 -14.80 12.64
CA ALA A 232 -9.06 -13.55 11.90
C ALA A 232 -7.74 -13.26 11.21
N ARG A 233 -7.87 -12.81 9.96
CA ARG A 233 -6.77 -12.43 9.07
C ARG A 233 -6.96 -10.99 8.61
N SER A 234 -5.90 -10.43 8.07
CA SER A 234 -5.86 -9.03 7.65
C SER A 234 -5.17 -8.87 6.30
N ALA A 235 -5.61 -7.92 5.49
CA ALA A 235 -5.02 -7.60 4.21
C ALA A 235 -5.15 -6.11 3.84
N GLY A 236 -4.39 -5.70 2.82
CA GLY A 236 -4.31 -4.33 2.34
C GLY A 236 -4.52 -4.24 0.83
N SER A 237 -5.31 -3.26 0.36
CA SER A 237 -5.40 -2.97 -1.08
C SER A 237 -4.13 -2.33 -1.63
N ASN A 238 -3.44 -1.53 -0.81
CA ASN A 238 -2.15 -0.94 -1.10
C ASN A 238 -1.27 -0.98 0.17
N PRO A 239 -0.66 -2.15 0.49
CA PRO A 239 0.04 -2.36 1.75
C PRO A 239 1.16 -1.33 2.00
N ALA A 240 1.31 -0.90 3.25
CA ALA A 240 2.48 -0.15 3.67
C ALA A 240 3.72 -1.05 3.75
N ASP A 241 4.88 -0.44 3.97
CA ASP A 241 6.15 -1.12 4.23
C ASP A 241 6.23 -1.68 5.65
N VAL A 242 5.65 -0.99 6.63
CA VAL A 242 5.65 -1.39 8.05
C VAL A 242 4.31 -1.11 8.72
N ILE A 243 4.03 -1.83 9.82
CA ILE A 243 2.90 -1.49 10.69
C ILE A 243 3.15 -0.15 11.37
N HIS A 244 2.12 0.69 11.45
CA HIS A 244 2.22 2.01 12.06
C HIS A 244 2.69 1.91 13.52
N PRO A 245 3.66 2.72 14.00
CA PRO A 245 4.25 2.57 15.34
C PRO A 245 3.24 2.56 16.49
N HIS A 246 2.22 3.43 16.46
CA HIS A 246 1.18 3.44 17.49
C HIS A 246 0.33 2.16 17.47
N VAL A 247 0.08 1.60 16.28
CA VAL A 247 -0.67 0.35 16.14
C VAL A 247 0.18 -0.82 16.60
N ARG A 248 1.50 -0.80 16.35
CA ARG A 248 2.43 -1.80 16.87
C ARG A 248 2.36 -1.89 18.40
N SER A 249 2.33 -0.75 19.09
CA SER A 249 2.18 -0.73 20.56
C SER A 249 0.91 -1.45 21.01
N LEU A 250 -0.24 -1.14 20.38
CA LEU A 250 -1.51 -1.79 20.72
C LEU A 250 -1.50 -3.28 20.41
N LEU A 251 -0.89 -3.69 19.29
CA LEU A 251 -0.75 -5.11 18.96
C LEU A 251 0.08 -5.83 20.01
N THR A 252 1.15 -5.23 20.51
CA THR A 252 1.94 -5.78 21.62
C THR A 252 1.12 -5.89 22.91
N ASP A 253 0.26 -4.92 23.20
CA ASP A 253 -0.63 -5.00 24.38
C ASP A 253 -1.67 -6.13 24.25
N ILE A 254 -2.12 -6.42 23.03
CA ILE A 254 -3.15 -7.43 22.74
C ILE A 254 -2.56 -8.85 22.64
N GLU A 255 -1.42 -8.98 21.94
CA GLU A 255 -0.87 -10.26 21.49
C GLU A 255 0.49 -10.61 22.11
N GLY A 256 1.08 -9.70 22.90
CA GLY A 256 2.42 -9.86 23.46
C GLY A 256 3.49 -9.99 22.37
N ASP A 257 4.35 -10.99 22.51
CA ASP A 257 5.49 -11.21 21.62
C ASP A 257 5.08 -11.57 20.17
N ILE A 258 3.88 -12.14 19.98
CA ILE A 258 3.35 -12.49 18.66
C ILE A 258 3.15 -11.24 17.78
N ALA A 259 2.97 -10.07 18.41
CA ALA A 259 2.85 -8.82 17.69
C ALA A 259 4.05 -8.52 16.79
N ALA A 260 5.25 -9.02 17.11
CA ALA A 260 6.44 -8.84 16.28
C ALA A 260 6.32 -9.53 14.91
N ASP A 261 5.51 -10.59 14.82
CA ASP A 261 5.29 -11.36 13.60
C ASP A 261 4.29 -10.71 12.64
N ARG A 262 3.62 -9.62 13.06
CA ARG A 262 2.63 -8.91 12.24
C ARG A 262 3.34 -8.05 11.18
N TYR A 263 2.90 -8.17 9.93
CA TYR A 263 3.39 -7.41 8.78
C TYR A 263 2.25 -7.02 7.83
N PRO A 264 2.34 -5.89 7.11
CA PRO A 264 1.43 -5.56 6.04
C PRO A 264 1.56 -6.54 4.87
N LYS A 265 0.43 -7.00 4.34
CA LYS A 265 0.36 -7.93 3.21
C LYS A 265 -0.82 -7.61 2.28
N PRO A 266 -0.69 -7.89 0.98
CA PRO A 266 -1.70 -7.57 0.00
C PRO A 266 -2.95 -8.44 0.18
N LEU A 267 -4.07 -7.93 -0.31
CA LEU A 267 -5.28 -8.70 -0.55
C LEU A 267 -5.06 -9.71 -1.68
N THR A 268 -5.48 -10.95 -1.45
CA THR A 268 -5.37 -12.07 -2.41
C THR A 268 -6.74 -12.74 -2.57
N ASP A 269 -6.97 -13.33 -3.75
CA ASP A 269 -8.24 -14.01 -4.06
C ASP A 269 -8.47 -15.24 -3.17
N ASP A 270 -7.40 -16.01 -2.89
CA ASP A 270 -7.42 -17.14 -1.96
C ASP A 270 -7.91 -16.74 -0.56
N ALA A 271 -7.41 -15.64 0.01
CA ALA A 271 -7.82 -15.15 1.32
C ALA A 271 -9.32 -14.76 1.36
N VAL A 272 -9.84 -14.15 0.29
CA VAL A 272 -11.27 -13.80 0.18
C VAL A 272 -12.13 -15.05 0.06
N ARG A 273 -11.69 -16.04 -0.73
CA ARG A 273 -12.38 -17.34 -0.86
C ARG A 273 -12.26 -18.20 0.40
N ALA A 274 -11.24 -18.02 1.22
CA ALA A 274 -11.14 -18.74 2.48
C ALA A 274 -12.04 -18.14 3.56
N ALA A 275 -12.37 -16.84 3.49
CA ALA A 275 -13.16 -16.18 4.51
C ALA A 275 -14.66 -16.56 4.48
N ASP A 276 -15.27 -16.64 5.65
CA ASP A 276 -16.72 -16.72 5.80
C ASP A 276 -17.33 -15.29 5.87
N VAL A 277 -16.58 -14.37 6.49
CA VAL A 277 -16.90 -12.94 6.55
C VAL A 277 -15.72 -12.10 6.11
N VAL A 278 -15.95 -11.17 5.18
CA VAL A 278 -15.00 -10.13 4.81
C VAL A 278 -15.49 -8.80 5.35
N VAL A 279 -14.63 -8.13 6.11
CA VAL A 279 -14.92 -6.82 6.71
C VAL A 279 -14.05 -5.76 6.05
N THR A 280 -14.65 -4.85 5.29
CA THR A 280 -13.95 -3.72 4.68
C THR A 280 -13.89 -2.54 5.64
N MET A 281 -12.75 -1.86 5.67
CA MET A 281 -12.47 -0.73 6.56
C MET A 281 -11.84 0.40 5.74
N GLY A 282 -12.64 0.98 4.83
CA GLY A 282 -12.24 2.14 4.02
C GLY A 282 -11.32 1.84 2.83
N CYS A 283 -11.29 0.60 2.33
CA CYS A 283 -10.58 0.25 1.09
C CYS A 283 -11.41 0.43 -0.19
N GLY A 284 -12.70 0.80 -0.08
CA GLY A 284 -13.61 0.94 -1.22
C GLY A 284 -13.88 -0.39 -1.94
N ASP A 285 -14.18 -0.33 -3.24
CA ASP A 285 -14.62 -1.46 -4.06
C ASP A 285 -13.47 -2.38 -4.56
N VAL A 286 -12.36 -2.45 -3.82
CA VAL A 286 -11.19 -3.26 -4.23
C VAL A 286 -11.40 -4.75 -3.96
N CYS A 287 -12.29 -5.11 -3.03
CA CYS A 287 -12.51 -6.51 -2.68
C CYS A 287 -13.42 -7.20 -3.71
N PRO A 288 -13.01 -8.33 -4.32
CA PRO A 288 -13.87 -9.09 -5.20
C PRO A 288 -15.05 -9.68 -4.43
N ILE A 289 -16.24 -9.65 -5.03
CA ILE A 289 -17.45 -10.25 -4.45
C ILE A 289 -17.52 -11.73 -4.83
N ILE A 290 -17.37 -12.59 -3.84
CA ILE A 290 -17.40 -14.05 -3.97
C ILE A 290 -18.75 -14.57 -3.46
N PRO A 291 -19.50 -15.36 -4.25
CA PRO A 291 -20.73 -15.98 -3.79
C PRO A 291 -20.52 -16.83 -2.53
N GLY A 292 -21.42 -16.70 -1.56
CA GLY A 292 -21.35 -17.44 -0.29
C GLY A 292 -20.39 -16.86 0.74
N VAL A 293 -19.77 -15.69 0.47
CA VAL A 293 -19.03 -14.90 1.48
C VAL A 293 -19.94 -13.77 1.96
N ARG A 294 -19.99 -13.56 3.28
CA ARG A 294 -20.65 -12.39 3.85
C ARG A 294 -19.71 -11.18 3.80
N TYR A 295 -20.26 -10.02 3.45
CA TYR A 295 -19.50 -8.77 3.39
C TYR A 295 -20.11 -7.74 4.33
N ASP A 296 -19.29 -7.22 5.24
CA ASP A 296 -19.64 -6.12 6.14
C ASP A 296 -18.71 -4.93 5.86
N ASP A 297 -19.26 -3.71 5.87
CA ASP A 297 -18.45 -2.49 5.76
C ASP A 297 -18.46 -1.71 7.08
N TRP A 298 -17.28 -1.51 7.64
CA TRP A 298 -17.09 -0.83 8.92
C TRP A 298 -16.49 0.54 8.71
N ALA A 299 -17.34 1.55 8.87
CA ALA A 299 -16.92 2.95 8.96
C ALA A 299 -16.25 3.22 10.32
N VAL A 300 -14.93 3.03 10.38
CA VAL A 300 -14.09 3.28 11.55
C VAL A 300 -13.02 4.33 11.25
N GLY A 301 -12.58 5.06 12.29
CA GLY A 301 -11.48 6.01 12.18
C GLY A 301 -10.13 5.34 11.85
N ASP A 302 -9.17 6.13 11.35
CA ASP A 302 -7.83 5.63 11.05
C ASP A 302 -6.86 5.90 12.21
N PRO A 303 -6.37 4.87 12.93
CA PRO A 303 -5.46 5.05 14.05
C PRO A 303 -4.09 5.58 13.62
N ALA A 304 -3.73 5.51 12.33
CA ALA A 304 -2.48 6.09 11.82
C ALA A 304 -2.53 7.63 11.76
N LEU A 305 -3.72 8.23 11.76
CA LEU A 305 -3.92 9.68 11.64
C LEU A 305 -4.45 10.32 12.94
N ALA A 306 -4.65 9.53 13.99
CA ALA A 306 -5.30 9.97 15.22
C ALA A 306 -4.30 10.38 16.32
N SER A 307 -4.75 11.26 17.22
CA SER A 307 -4.07 11.52 18.49
C SER A 307 -4.09 10.28 19.39
N ARG A 308 -3.32 10.25 20.48
CA ARG A 308 -3.31 9.10 21.41
C ARG A 308 -4.70 8.74 21.93
N GLU A 309 -5.45 9.74 22.38
CA GLU A 309 -6.84 9.57 22.83
C GLU A 309 -7.76 9.08 21.69
N GLY A 310 -7.57 9.59 20.47
CA GLY A 310 -8.29 9.12 19.29
C GLY A 310 -7.95 7.68 18.92
N VAL A 311 -6.71 7.24 19.09
CA VAL A 311 -6.27 5.86 18.86
C VAL A 311 -6.95 4.89 19.84
N GLU A 312 -7.03 5.26 21.12
CA GLU A 312 -7.74 4.49 22.14
C GLU A 312 -9.24 4.40 21.81
N ALA A 313 -9.87 5.53 21.44
CA ALA A 313 -11.27 5.55 21.04
C ALA A 313 -11.56 4.69 19.81
N ILE A 314 -10.67 4.70 18.80
CA ILE A 314 -10.77 3.85 17.60
C ILE A 314 -10.61 2.38 17.97
N ARG A 315 -9.66 2.05 18.85
CA ARG A 315 -9.49 0.68 19.36
C ARG A 315 -10.78 0.21 20.03
N ASP A 316 -11.37 1.03 20.88
CA ASP A 316 -12.56 0.66 21.66
C ASP A 316 -13.80 0.51 20.76
N ASP A 317 -13.96 1.37 19.74
CA ASP A 317 -14.99 1.20 18.69
C ASP A 317 -14.81 -0.12 17.91
N ILE A 318 -13.58 -0.42 17.49
CA ILE A 318 -13.29 -1.70 16.82
C ILE A 318 -13.56 -2.88 17.76
N ALA A 319 -13.16 -2.80 19.03
CA ALA A 319 -13.39 -3.86 20.01
C ALA A 319 -14.88 -4.12 20.23
N ALA A 320 -15.70 -3.07 20.35
CA ALA A 320 -17.15 -3.21 20.49
C ALA A 320 -17.78 -3.93 19.28
N ARG A 321 -17.35 -3.58 18.05
CA ARG A 321 -17.82 -4.25 16.83
C ARG A 321 -17.34 -5.68 16.73
N VAL A 322 -16.10 -5.94 17.13
CA VAL A 322 -15.52 -7.29 17.19
C VAL A 322 -16.30 -8.18 18.16
N HIS A 323 -16.70 -7.68 19.32
CA HIS A 323 -17.55 -8.45 20.24
C HIS A 323 -18.85 -8.89 19.58
N VAL A 324 -19.57 -7.96 18.93
CA VAL A 324 -20.80 -8.28 18.21
C VAL A 324 -20.55 -9.31 17.10
N LEU A 325 -19.47 -9.15 16.33
CA LEU A 325 -19.12 -10.08 15.25
C LEU A 325 -18.78 -11.48 15.78
N VAL A 326 -18.01 -11.58 16.87
CA VAL A 326 -17.64 -12.87 17.47
C VAL A 326 -18.86 -13.55 18.07
N ASP A 327 -19.73 -12.81 18.76
CA ASP A 327 -20.97 -13.36 19.30
C ASP A 327 -21.85 -13.91 18.18
N ASP A 328 -22.03 -13.16 17.09
CA ASP A 328 -22.81 -13.56 15.91
C ASP A 328 -22.26 -14.83 15.23
N LEU A 329 -20.93 -14.97 15.16
CA LEU A 329 -20.27 -16.14 14.56
C LEU A 329 -20.24 -17.39 15.45
N LEU A 330 -20.54 -17.25 16.74
CA LEU A 330 -20.51 -18.34 17.72
C LEU A 330 -21.89 -18.79 18.23
N LEU A 331 -22.96 -18.17 17.71
CA LEU A 331 -24.35 -18.59 17.94
C LEU A 331 -24.71 -19.84 17.15
#